data_AF-A0A4P9WXF7-F1
#
_entry.id   AF-A0A4P9WXF7-F1
#
_cell.length_a   1.000
_cell.length_b   1.000
_cell.length_c   1.000
_cell.angle_alpha   90.00
_cell.angle_beta   90.00
_cell.angle_gamma   90.00
#
_symmetry.space_group_name_H-M   'P 1'
#
loop_
_entity.id
_entity.type
_entity.pdbx_description
1 polymer ?
#
loop_
_entity_poly.entity_id
_entity_poly.type
_entity_poly.pdbx_seq_one_letter_code
_entity_poly.pdbx_strand_id
1 'polypeptide(L)'
;PKNVAYVLKDNYDNFVKGGTFKTSLGELLGEGIFVSDGEVHRQQRKTTAGIFTGNTFRGVITDGLFEELDLLIGLMDRWSASGEAFDFSKVMHALTMNLFGKVGFRRDFRLLERFPEEIPFTSAFDDADRTVSCRFSNPLFRLTEWWSGEGERLRDNIRTIDAFAYDCIAEHRARHRPHAQASVAPPHADGSREPTVSAQHRDLLDMFMACRNPDRTPWSDVQLRDMLLNTIIAGRDTTAQALAWAMYELQRHPA
;
A
#
# COMPACT_ATOMS: atom_id res chain seq x y z
N PRO A 1 -25.09 12.80 2.51
CA PRO A 1 -26.12 12.78 3.58
C PRO A 1 -25.69 13.63 4.79
N LYS A 2 -26.61 14.35 5.46
CA LYS A 2 -26.26 15.28 6.57
C LYS A 2 -25.64 14.58 7.78
N ASN A 3 -26.17 13.41 8.14
CA ASN A 3 -25.65 12.54 9.20
C ASN A 3 -24.19 12.10 8.92
N VAL A 4 -23.88 11.73 7.68
CA VAL A 4 -22.51 11.34 7.29
C VAL A 4 -21.55 12.53 7.38
N ALA A 5 -21.99 13.72 6.94
CA ALA A 5 -21.19 14.94 7.06
C ALA A 5 -20.93 15.31 8.53
N TYR A 6 -21.94 15.19 9.40
CA TYR A 6 -21.78 15.45 10.82
C TYR A 6 -20.69 14.58 11.45
N VAL A 7 -20.70 13.27 11.17
CA VAL A 7 -19.74 12.32 11.74
C VAL A 7 -18.34 12.46 11.12
N LEU A 8 -18.23 12.53 9.78
CA LEU A 8 -16.94 12.43 9.09
C LEU A 8 -16.26 13.78 8.82
N LYS A 9 -16.97 14.90 8.97
CA LYS A 9 -16.46 16.25 8.64
C LYS A 9 -16.67 17.23 9.79
N ASP A 10 -17.91 17.45 10.22
CA ASP A 10 -18.23 18.59 11.09
C ASP A 10 -17.86 18.33 12.56
N ASN A 11 -17.98 17.08 13.03
CA ASN A 11 -17.71 16.69 14.41
C ASN A 11 -16.68 15.56 14.53
N TYR A 12 -15.70 15.53 13.60
CA TYR A 12 -14.71 14.46 13.45
C TYR A 12 -13.96 14.12 14.76
N ASP A 13 -13.57 15.13 15.54
CA ASP A 13 -12.78 14.93 16.77
C ASP A 13 -13.54 14.11 17.84
N ASN A 14 -14.88 14.06 17.77
CA ASN A 14 -15.72 13.26 18.66
C ASN A 14 -15.98 11.82 18.14
N PHE A 15 -15.59 11.51 16.90
CA PHE A 15 -15.80 10.21 16.25
C PHE A 15 -14.47 9.62 15.78
N VAL A 16 -13.61 9.30 16.75
CA VAL A 16 -12.33 8.62 16.53
C VAL A 16 -12.54 7.14 16.19
N LYS A 17 -11.56 6.51 15.55
CA LYS A 17 -11.59 5.06 15.25
C LYS A 17 -11.54 4.24 16.54
N GLY A 18 -10.75 4.71 17.51
CA GLY A 18 -10.75 4.20 18.88
C GLY A 18 -10.02 2.86 19.05
N GLY A 19 -10.11 2.31 20.27
CA GLY A 19 -9.35 1.13 20.69
C GLY A 19 -9.65 -0.14 19.90
N THR A 20 -10.84 -0.27 19.33
CA THR A 20 -11.23 -1.44 18.51
C THR A 20 -10.38 -1.52 17.25
N PHE A 21 -10.23 -0.43 16.49
CA PHE A 21 -9.40 -0.41 15.29
C PHE A 21 -7.94 -0.72 15.63
N LYS A 22 -7.42 -0.12 16.69
CA LYS A 22 -6.05 -0.38 17.17
C LYS A 22 -5.83 -1.83 17.59
N THR A 23 -6.81 -2.44 18.25
CA THR A 23 -6.74 -3.81 18.72
C THR A 23 -6.90 -4.82 17.59
N SER A 24 -7.74 -4.53 16.60
CA SER A 24 -8.00 -5.43 15.48
C SER A 24 -6.91 -5.35 14.42
N LEU A 25 -6.59 -4.14 13.94
CA LEU A 25 -5.70 -3.91 12.80
C LEU A 25 -4.24 -3.64 13.18
N GLY A 26 -3.95 -3.30 14.43
CA GLY A 26 -2.62 -2.84 14.85
C GLY A 26 -1.50 -3.85 14.63
N GLU A 27 -1.76 -5.16 14.72
CA GLU A 27 -0.76 -6.19 14.43
C GLU A 27 -0.32 -6.20 12.96
N LEU A 28 -1.23 -5.89 12.03
CA LEU A 28 -0.94 -5.84 10.60
C LEU A 28 -0.45 -4.46 10.17
N LEU A 29 -1.15 -3.40 10.57
CA LEU A 29 -0.94 -2.05 10.05
C LEU A 29 -0.11 -1.12 10.95
N GLY A 30 0.31 -1.61 12.12
CA GLY A 30 1.05 -0.84 13.11
C GLY A 30 0.32 0.43 13.54
N GLU A 31 1.06 1.53 13.67
CA GLU A 31 0.49 2.85 14.01
C GLU A 31 0.23 3.69 12.74
N GLY A 32 -0.07 3.02 11.62
CA GLY A 32 -0.33 3.67 10.34
C GLY A 32 -1.69 4.38 10.27
N ILE A 33 -1.97 4.99 9.10
CA ILE A 33 -3.08 5.92 8.91
C ILE A 33 -4.47 5.31 9.19
N PHE A 34 -4.65 4.00 9.03
CA PHE A 34 -5.93 3.34 9.34
C PHE A 34 -6.11 3.01 10.83
N VAL A 35 -5.03 3.03 11.61
CA VAL A 35 -5.05 2.70 13.04
C VAL A 35 -4.95 3.95 13.91
N SER A 36 -4.18 4.94 13.48
CA SER A 36 -3.93 6.15 14.25
C SER A 36 -5.14 7.09 14.31
N ASP A 37 -5.23 7.86 15.41
CA ASP A 37 -6.20 8.91 15.65
C ASP A 37 -5.50 10.23 15.99
N GLY A 38 -6.24 11.34 15.97
CA GLY A 38 -5.75 12.65 16.42
C GLY A 38 -4.60 13.21 15.58
N GLU A 39 -3.58 13.78 16.24
CA GLU A 39 -2.51 14.51 15.57
C GLU A 39 -1.58 13.59 14.75
N VAL A 40 -1.35 12.35 15.20
CA VAL A 40 -0.56 11.36 14.44
C VAL A 40 -1.23 11.07 13.11
N HIS A 41 -2.54 10.82 13.13
CA HIS A 41 -3.33 10.61 11.91
C HIS A 41 -3.32 11.85 11.01
N ARG A 42 -3.53 13.05 11.58
CA ARG A 42 -3.51 14.31 10.83
C ARG A 42 -2.16 14.52 10.12
N GLN A 43 -1.06 14.25 10.81
CA GLN A 43 0.28 14.36 10.25
C GLN A 43 0.50 13.34 9.13
N GLN A 44 0.21 12.06 9.37
CA GLN A 44 0.34 11.00 8.37
C GLN A 44 -0.50 11.32 7.13
N ARG A 45 -1.76 11.74 7.31
CA ARG A 45 -2.65 12.14 6.22
C ARG A 45 -2.11 13.31 5.41
N LYS A 46 -1.58 14.34 6.06
CA LYS A 46 -0.97 15.49 5.39
C LYS A 46 0.23 15.06 4.54
N THR A 47 1.09 14.21 5.09
CA THR A 47 2.26 13.68 4.39
C THR A 47 1.86 12.84 3.18
N THR A 48 0.98 11.86 3.37
CA THR A 48 0.50 10.96 2.31
C THR A 48 -0.19 11.75 1.19
N ALA A 49 -1.05 12.72 1.53
CA ALA A 49 -1.70 13.58 0.53
C ALA A 49 -0.69 14.41 -0.31
N GLY A 50 0.42 14.82 0.29
CA GLY A 50 1.50 15.51 -0.43
C GLY A 50 2.31 14.60 -1.36
N ILE A 51 2.28 13.29 -1.15
CA ILE A 51 2.93 12.29 -2.02
C ILE A 51 2.02 11.92 -3.17
N PHE A 52 0.73 11.66 -2.89
CA PHE A 52 -0.27 11.30 -3.90
C PHE A 52 -0.85 12.51 -4.62
N THR A 53 0.00 13.22 -5.38
CA THR A 53 -0.40 14.34 -6.22
C THR A 53 -0.56 13.92 -7.68
N GLY A 54 -1.26 14.73 -8.49
CA GLY A 54 -1.40 14.46 -9.93
C GLY A 54 -0.07 14.43 -10.69
N ASN A 55 0.97 15.11 -10.19
CA ASN A 55 2.31 15.05 -10.78
C ASN A 55 2.99 13.71 -10.52
N THR A 56 2.92 13.22 -9.27
CA THR A 56 3.41 11.88 -8.90
C THR A 56 2.72 10.79 -9.70
N PHE A 57 1.41 10.92 -9.89
CA PHE A 57 0.63 9.95 -10.66
C PHE A 57 1.13 9.85 -12.10
N ARG A 58 1.27 10.98 -12.79
CA ARG A 58 1.73 11.02 -14.18
C ARG A 58 3.17 10.54 -14.37
N GLY A 59 4.07 10.84 -13.45
CA GLY A 59 5.50 10.56 -13.61
C GLY A 59 5.98 9.22 -13.05
N VAL A 60 5.19 8.55 -12.21
CA VAL A 60 5.62 7.31 -11.53
C VAL A 60 4.59 6.20 -11.72
N ILE A 61 3.31 6.48 -11.50
CA ILE A 61 2.25 5.46 -11.51
C ILE A 61 1.85 5.11 -12.95
N THR A 62 1.70 6.11 -13.82
CA THR A 62 1.23 5.92 -15.20
C THR A 62 2.19 5.07 -16.04
N ASP A 63 3.50 5.32 -15.97
CA ASP A 63 4.48 4.55 -16.74
C ASP A 63 4.47 3.07 -16.32
N GLY A 64 4.48 2.80 -15.01
CA GLY A 64 4.37 1.44 -14.49
C GLY A 64 3.06 0.77 -14.87
N LEU A 65 1.95 1.51 -14.92
CA LEU A 65 0.64 0.97 -15.28
C LEU A 65 0.59 0.52 -16.74
N PHE A 66 1.12 1.30 -17.69
CA PHE A 66 1.05 0.93 -19.11
C PHE A 66 1.79 -0.38 -19.40
N GLU A 67 2.96 -0.57 -18.80
CA GLU A 67 3.70 -1.84 -18.95
C GLU A 67 2.91 -3.04 -18.42
N GLU A 68 2.21 -2.91 -17.29
CA GLU A 68 1.39 -4.00 -16.76
C GLU A 68 0.09 -4.23 -17.57
N LEU A 69 -0.47 -3.18 -18.17
CA LEU A 69 -1.63 -3.29 -19.05
C LEU A 69 -1.29 -4.02 -20.34
N ASP A 70 -0.11 -3.79 -20.92
CA ASP A 70 0.34 -4.53 -22.10
C ASP A 70 0.46 -6.04 -21.81
N LEU A 71 0.98 -6.41 -20.64
CA LEU A 71 1.03 -7.80 -20.18
C LEU A 71 -0.38 -8.39 -20.00
N LEU A 72 -1.29 -7.63 -19.39
CA LEU A 72 -2.68 -8.05 -19.19
C LEU A 72 -3.39 -8.29 -20.53
N ILE A 73 -3.25 -7.38 -21.49
CA ILE A 73 -3.86 -7.53 -22.82
C ILE A 73 -3.32 -8.80 -23.49
N GLY A 74 -2.01 -9.02 -23.44
CA GLY A 74 -1.40 -10.24 -23.99
C GLY A 74 -1.88 -11.53 -23.31
N LEU A 75 -2.21 -11.51 -22.02
CA LEU A 75 -2.85 -12.63 -21.32
C LEU A 75 -4.29 -12.84 -21.78
N MET A 76 -5.07 -11.76 -21.88
CA MET A 76 -6.46 -11.81 -22.33
C MET A 76 -6.58 -12.32 -23.77
N ASP A 77 -5.67 -11.94 -24.66
CA ASP A 77 -5.62 -12.47 -26.03
C ASP A 77 -5.37 -13.98 -26.05
N ARG A 78 -4.50 -14.49 -25.17
CA ARG A 78 -4.25 -15.94 -25.05
C ARG A 78 -5.48 -16.69 -24.55
N TRP A 79 -6.16 -16.18 -23.52
CA TRP A 79 -7.40 -16.79 -23.02
C TRP A 79 -8.53 -16.70 -24.04
N SER A 80 -8.62 -15.59 -24.79
CA SER A 80 -9.58 -15.46 -25.88
C SER A 80 -9.32 -16.47 -27.00
N ALA A 81 -8.06 -16.77 -27.30
CA ALA A 81 -7.69 -17.75 -28.32
C ALA A 81 -7.89 -19.20 -27.87
N SER A 82 -7.64 -19.50 -26.59
CA SER A 82 -7.84 -20.84 -26.02
C SER A 82 -9.30 -21.15 -25.69
N GLY A 83 -10.12 -20.12 -25.44
CA GLY A 83 -11.49 -20.27 -24.94
C GLY A 83 -11.55 -20.68 -23.47
N GLU A 84 -10.44 -20.58 -22.73
CA GLU A 84 -10.36 -20.94 -21.33
C GLU A 84 -11.03 -19.87 -20.44
N ALA A 85 -11.85 -20.31 -19.48
CA ALA A 85 -12.42 -19.42 -18.49
C ALA A 85 -11.37 -19.10 -17.41
N PHE A 86 -11.35 -17.84 -16.96
CA PHE A 86 -10.44 -17.38 -15.93
C PHE A 86 -11.16 -16.48 -14.92
N ASP A 87 -10.58 -16.35 -13.72
CA ASP A 87 -11.12 -15.51 -12.66
C ASP A 87 -10.56 -14.08 -12.79
N PHE A 88 -11.36 -13.18 -13.38
CA PHE A 88 -10.98 -11.78 -13.57
C PHE A 88 -10.64 -11.07 -12.26
N SER A 89 -11.28 -11.44 -11.14
CA SER A 89 -10.98 -10.84 -9.83
C SER A 89 -9.53 -11.14 -9.42
N LYS A 90 -9.11 -12.41 -9.54
CA LYS A 90 -7.72 -12.81 -9.23
C LYS A 90 -6.71 -12.12 -10.13
N VAL A 91 -7.03 -11.96 -11.41
CA VAL A 91 -6.18 -11.23 -12.37
C VAL A 91 -6.02 -9.76 -11.95
N MET A 92 -7.09 -9.09 -11.51
CA MET A 92 -7.01 -7.71 -11.03
C MET A 92 -6.20 -7.57 -9.73
N HIS A 93 -6.26 -8.56 -8.82
CA HIS A 93 -5.41 -8.58 -7.64
C HIS A 93 -3.93 -8.76 -8.00
N ALA A 94 -3.62 -9.62 -8.99
CA ALA A 94 -2.26 -9.78 -9.50
C ALA A 94 -1.74 -8.50 -10.19
N LEU A 95 -2.54 -7.87 -11.05
CA LEU A 95 -2.23 -6.60 -11.72
C LEU A 95 -1.91 -5.50 -10.71
N THR A 96 -2.80 -5.27 -9.74
CA THR A 96 -2.63 -4.22 -8.75
C THR A 96 -1.44 -4.51 -7.83
N MET A 97 -1.21 -5.76 -7.44
CA MET A 97 -0.02 -6.11 -6.67
C MET A 97 1.28 -5.88 -7.45
N ASN A 98 1.33 -6.26 -8.74
CA ASN A 98 2.48 -5.96 -9.59
C ASN A 98 2.75 -4.45 -9.66
N LEU A 99 1.71 -3.65 -9.90
CA LEU A 99 1.83 -2.19 -9.96
C LEU A 99 2.36 -1.61 -8.64
N PHE A 100 1.82 -2.05 -7.50
CA PHE A 100 2.31 -1.62 -6.18
C PHE A 100 3.72 -2.13 -5.89
N GLY A 101 4.05 -3.36 -6.30
CA GLY A 101 5.40 -3.90 -6.36
C GLY A 101 6.38 -2.93 -7.00
N LYS A 102 6.05 -2.53 -8.22
CA LYS A 102 6.92 -1.77 -9.12
C LYS A 102 7.02 -0.30 -8.71
N VAL A 103 5.88 0.36 -8.51
CA VAL A 103 5.80 1.80 -8.17
C VAL A 103 6.10 2.05 -6.69
N GLY A 104 5.70 1.11 -5.82
CA GLY A 104 5.87 1.22 -4.38
C GLY A 104 7.24 0.75 -3.89
N PHE A 105 7.67 -0.43 -4.34
CA PHE A 105 8.83 -1.12 -3.78
C PHE A 105 10.00 -1.28 -4.77
N ARG A 106 9.84 -0.84 -6.03
CA ARG A 106 10.76 -1.19 -7.14
C ARG A 106 11.04 -2.69 -7.20
N ARG A 107 10.04 -3.50 -6.88
CA ARG A 107 10.05 -4.96 -6.98
C ARG A 107 9.12 -5.37 -8.10
N ASP A 108 9.67 -6.07 -9.08
CA ASP A 108 8.87 -6.68 -10.12
C ASP A 108 8.53 -8.12 -9.71
N PHE A 109 7.28 -8.33 -9.32
CA PHE A 109 6.80 -9.65 -8.92
C PHE A 109 6.44 -10.54 -10.11
N ARG A 110 6.20 -9.96 -11.29
CA ARG A 110 5.79 -10.68 -12.52
C ARG A 110 4.63 -11.66 -12.29
N LEU A 111 3.67 -11.31 -11.43
CA LEU A 111 2.53 -12.16 -11.06
C LEU A 111 1.61 -12.44 -12.26
N LEU A 112 1.46 -11.48 -13.17
CA LEU A 112 0.68 -11.67 -14.40
C LEU A 112 1.31 -12.71 -15.32
N GLU A 113 2.63 -12.68 -15.52
CA GLU A 113 3.33 -13.66 -16.37
C GLU A 113 3.30 -15.08 -15.79
N ARG A 114 3.35 -15.18 -14.47
CA ARG A 114 3.37 -16.45 -13.72
C ARG A 114 1.99 -16.89 -13.23
N PHE A 115 0.93 -16.22 -13.67
CA PHE A 115 -0.42 -16.51 -13.18
C PHE A 115 -0.77 -18.00 -13.38
N PRO A 116 -1.30 -18.70 -12.36
CA PRO A 116 -1.86 -18.21 -11.10
C PRO A 116 -0.91 -18.32 -9.87
N GLU A 117 0.41 -18.31 -10.04
CA GLU A 117 1.35 -18.37 -8.91
C GLU A 117 1.18 -17.19 -7.94
N GLU A 118 1.17 -17.49 -6.64
CA GLU A 118 1.21 -16.51 -5.56
C GLU A 118 2.60 -16.46 -4.94
N ILE A 119 3.04 -15.26 -4.55
CA ILE A 119 4.29 -15.10 -3.80
C ILE A 119 4.03 -15.22 -2.29
N PRO A 120 5.00 -15.64 -1.47
CA PRO A 120 4.81 -15.77 -0.02
C PRO A 120 4.28 -14.49 0.63
N PHE A 121 4.67 -13.33 0.13
CA PHE A 121 4.19 -12.04 0.60
C PHE A 121 2.67 -11.84 0.36
N THR A 122 2.15 -12.14 -0.84
CA THR A 122 0.72 -11.94 -1.16
C THR A 122 -0.15 -12.88 -0.34
N SER A 123 0.24 -14.15 -0.26
CA SER A 123 -0.49 -15.15 0.53
C SER A 123 -0.51 -14.79 2.02
N ALA A 124 0.64 -14.41 2.58
CA ALA A 124 0.72 -13.99 3.98
C ALA A 124 -0.12 -12.74 4.25
N PHE A 125 -0.10 -11.78 3.33
CA PHE A 125 -0.85 -10.53 3.45
C PHE A 125 -2.36 -10.76 3.37
N ASP A 126 -2.83 -11.56 2.42
CA ASP A 126 -4.26 -11.86 2.23
C ASP A 126 -4.83 -12.64 3.42
N ASP A 127 -4.08 -13.60 3.95
CA ASP A 127 -4.49 -14.32 5.16
C ASP A 127 -4.47 -13.43 6.42
N ALA A 128 -3.48 -12.54 6.54
CA ALA A 128 -3.41 -11.59 7.64
C ALA A 128 -4.57 -10.60 7.59
N ASP A 129 -4.85 -10.01 6.42
CA ASP A 129 -5.94 -9.07 6.20
C ASP A 129 -7.31 -9.71 6.49
N ARG A 130 -7.54 -10.93 6.01
CA ARG A 130 -8.75 -11.71 6.33
C ARG A 130 -8.89 -11.91 7.84
N THR A 131 -7.82 -12.32 8.51
CA THR A 131 -7.85 -12.60 9.95
C THR A 131 -8.18 -11.34 10.74
N VAL A 132 -7.51 -10.21 10.48
CA VAL A 132 -7.76 -8.95 11.20
C VAL A 132 -9.13 -8.35 10.86
N SER A 133 -9.64 -8.57 9.64
CA SER A 133 -10.99 -8.17 9.23
C SER A 133 -12.07 -8.95 9.99
N CYS A 134 -11.89 -10.26 10.20
CA CYS A 134 -12.84 -11.08 10.97
C CYS A 134 -12.97 -10.65 12.44
N ARG A 135 -11.94 -10.00 13.02
CA ARG A 135 -11.99 -9.49 14.40
C ARG A 135 -13.09 -8.46 14.62
N PHE A 136 -13.50 -7.72 13.59
CA PHE A 136 -14.60 -6.74 13.71
C PHE A 136 -15.96 -7.39 13.96
N SER A 137 -16.17 -8.62 13.47
CA SER A 137 -17.40 -9.38 13.68
C SER A 137 -17.35 -10.24 14.94
N ASN A 138 -16.17 -10.45 15.53
CA ASN A 138 -15.96 -11.31 16.68
C ASN A 138 -15.26 -10.58 17.84
N PRO A 139 -16.01 -10.03 18.80
CA PRO A 139 -15.44 -9.38 19.98
C PRO A 139 -14.59 -10.30 20.86
N LEU A 140 -14.77 -11.62 20.77
CA LEU A 140 -14.03 -12.63 21.52
C LEU A 140 -12.86 -13.23 20.71
N PHE A 141 -12.39 -12.53 19.67
CA PHE A 141 -11.38 -13.03 18.75
C PHE A 141 -10.12 -13.56 19.43
N ARG A 142 -9.69 -12.96 20.55
CA ARG A 142 -8.51 -13.42 21.30
C ARG A 142 -8.62 -14.86 21.77
N LEU A 143 -9.82 -15.29 22.18
CA LEU A 143 -10.07 -16.67 22.60
C LEU A 143 -10.21 -17.60 21.41
N THR A 144 -10.93 -17.17 20.36
CA THR A 144 -11.13 -18.00 19.17
C THR A 144 -9.85 -18.20 18.39
N GLU A 145 -9.00 -17.17 18.27
CA GLU A 145 -7.69 -17.25 17.60
C GLU A 145 -6.69 -18.10 18.38
N TRP A 146 -6.76 -18.05 19.71
CA TRP A 146 -5.96 -18.93 20.57
C TRP A 146 -6.36 -20.40 20.41
N TRP A 147 -7.67 -20.68 20.38
CA TRP A 147 -8.18 -22.05 20.26
C TRP A 147 -8.02 -22.64 18.85
N SER A 148 -8.21 -21.83 17.81
CA SER A 148 -8.13 -22.26 16.40
C SER A 148 -6.70 -22.31 15.84
N GLY A 149 -5.71 -21.73 16.54
CA GLY A 149 -4.36 -21.55 16.02
C GLY A 149 -4.22 -20.39 15.02
N GLU A 150 -5.30 -19.67 14.70
CA GLU A 150 -5.26 -18.53 13.77
C GLU A 150 -4.33 -17.42 14.26
N GLY A 151 -4.19 -17.23 15.57
CA GLY A 151 -3.28 -16.23 16.13
C GLY A 151 -1.80 -16.59 15.93
N GLU A 152 -1.43 -17.87 15.86
CA GLU A 152 -0.06 -18.29 15.53
C GLU A 152 0.22 -18.08 14.04
N ARG A 153 -0.70 -18.52 13.18
CA ARG A 153 -0.62 -18.28 11.74
C ARG A 153 -0.53 -16.79 11.39
N LEU A 154 -1.30 -15.94 12.07
CA LEU A 154 -1.22 -14.50 11.90
C LEU A 154 0.19 -13.98 12.23
N ARG A 155 0.78 -14.41 13.36
CA ARG A 155 2.16 -13.99 13.72
C ARG A 155 3.18 -14.43 12.67
N ASP A 156 3.07 -15.63 12.13
CA ASP A 156 3.97 -16.10 11.07
C ASP A 156 3.78 -15.31 9.77
N ASN A 157 2.54 -15.00 9.40
CA ASN A 157 2.25 -14.13 8.27
C ASN A 157 2.83 -12.73 8.46
N ILE A 158 2.67 -12.13 9.65
CA ILE A 158 3.27 -10.83 9.99
C ILE A 158 4.80 -10.90 9.88
N ARG A 159 5.46 -11.99 10.30
CA ARG A 159 6.91 -12.14 10.12
C ARG A 159 7.32 -12.14 8.65
N THR A 160 6.58 -12.83 7.78
CA THR A 160 6.85 -12.84 6.33
C THR A 160 6.63 -11.45 5.71
N ILE A 161 5.56 -10.76 6.11
CA ILE A 161 5.24 -9.40 5.66
C ILE A 161 6.32 -8.40 6.12
N ASP A 162 6.73 -8.49 7.39
CA ASP A 162 7.76 -7.64 7.97
C ASP A 162 9.11 -7.86 7.32
N ALA A 163 9.50 -9.13 7.12
CA ALA A 163 10.74 -9.48 6.42
C ALA A 163 10.77 -8.84 5.02
N PHE A 164 9.67 -8.99 4.26
CA PHE A 164 9.55 -8.36 2.94
C PHE A 164 9.64 -6.83 3.01
N ALA A 165 8.91 -6.19 3.92
CA ALA A 165 8.89 -4.73 4.05
C ALA A 165 10.27 -4.17 4.46
N TYR A 166 10.93 -4.80 5.44
CA TYR A 166 12.25 -4.39 5.89
C TYR A 166 13.33 -4.66 4.85
N ASP A 167 13.23 -5.75 4.07
CA ASP A 167 14.13 -6.00 2.94
C ASP A 167 14.02 -4.89 1.90
N CYS A 168 12.79 -4.48 1.55
CA CYS A 168 12.57 -3.36 0.63
C CYS A 168 13.18 -2.05 1.17
N ILE A 169 12.98 -1.75 2.46
CA ILE A 169 13.55 -0.56 3.11
C ILE A 169 15.09 -0.62 3.10
N ALA A 170 15.68 -1.77 3.44
CA ALA A 170 17.11 -1.95 3.52
C ALA A 170 17.80 -1.83 2.15
N GLU A 171 17.25 -2.50 1.12
CA GLU A 171 17.74 -2.39 -0.25
C GLU A 171 17.68 -0.95 -0.74
N HIS A 172 16.57 -0.27 -0.48
CA HIS A 172 16.39 1.11 -0.88
C HIS A 172 17.42 2.04 -0.20
N ARG A 173 17.62 1.92 1.12
CA ARG A 173 18.66 2.68 1.85
C ARG A 173 20.07 2.37 1.33
N ALA A 174 20.35 1.12 0.94
CA ALA A 174 21.64 0.73 0.37
C ALA A 174 21.90 1.38 -1.00
N ARG A 175 20.88 1.48 -1.86
CA ARG A 175 20.97 2.11 -3.19
C ARG A 175 21.18 3.62 -3.13
N HIS A 176 20.72 4.30 -2.07
CA HIS A 176 20.88 5.75 -1.88
C HIS A 176 22.13 6.17 -1.10
N ARG A 177 22.77 5.24 -0.38
CA ARG A 177 24.06 5.51 0.29
C ARG A 177 25.23 5.93 -0.62
N PRO A 178 25.35 5.57 -1.92
CA PRO A 178 26.50 5.97 -2.73
C PRO A 178 26.52 7.45 -3.14
N HIS A 179 25.39 8.17 -3.11
CA HIS A 179 25.33 9.56 -3.58
C HIS A 179 25.34 10.62 -2.47
N ALA A 180 25.20 10.23 -1.20
CA ALA A 180 25.24 11.17 -0.07
C ALA A 180 26.68 11.58 0.35
N GLN A 181 27.72 10.95 -0.18
CA GLN A 181 29.13 11.31 0.07
C GLN A 181 29.79 12.13 -1.06
N ALA A 182 29.07 12.40 -2.16
CA ALA A 182 29.59 13.15 -3.30
C ALA A 182 28.75 14.40 -3.59
N SER A 183 28.58 15.29 -2.61
CA SER A 183 28.32 16.74 -2.82
C SER A 183 28.04 17.44 -1.48
N VAL A 184 29.09 17.64 -0.68
CA VAL A 184 29.09 18.75 0.28
C VAL A 184 30.03 19.81 -0.31
N ALA A 185 29.50 20.60 -1.24
CA ALA A 185 30.06 21.90 -1.55
C ALA A 185 29.43 22.94 -0.59
N PRO A 186 30.14 23.99 -0.16
CA PRO A 186 29.68 24.87 0.90
C PRO A 186 28.43 25.67 0.50
N PRO A 187 27.62 26.13 1.48
CA PRO A 187 26.40 26.85 1.21
C PRO A 187 26.70 28.27 0.74
N HIS A 188 26.44 28.57 -0.53
CA HIS A 188 26.26 29.94 -0.97
C HIS A 188 24.82 30.37 -0.64
N ALA A 189 24.73 31.42 0.17
CA ALA A 189 23.50 32.06 0.59
C ALA A 189 22.79 32.72 -0.59
N ASP A 190 21.67 32.15 -1.01
CA ASP A 190 20.56 32.94 -1.53
C ASP A 190 19.24 32.21 -1.28
N GLY A 191 18.34 32.89 -0.57
CA GLY A 191 17.11 32.33 -0.05
C GLY A 191 15.96 32.55 -1.02
N SER A 192 15.73 31.60 -1.92
CA SER A 192 14.41 31.32 -2.51
C SER A 192 14.57 30.24 -3.58
N ARG A 193 14.57 28.97 -3.17
CA ARG A 193 14.30 27.84 -4.07
C ARG A 193 13.87 26.66 -3.20
N GLU A 194 12.58 26.37 -3.23
CA GLU A 194 12.11 25.03 -2.87
C GLU A 194 12.94 24.01 -3.68
N PRO A 195 13.36 22.89 -3.08
CA PRO A 195 14.20 21.94 -3.77
C PRO A 195 13.36 21.26 -4.86
N THR A 196 13.43 21.77 -6.09
CA THR A 196 13.03 21.06 -7.31
C THR A 196 14.04 19.94 -7.54
N VAL A 197 13.88 18.87 -6.77
CA VAL A 197 14.60 17.62 -7.01
C VAL A 197 13.92 16.95 -8.20
N SER A 198 14.72 16.67 -9.23
CA SER A 198 14.36 15.98 -10.47
C SER A 198 13.28 14.91 -10.27
N ALA A 199 12.14 15.08 -10.95
CA ALA A 199 10.98 14.21 -10.90
C ALA A 199 11.19 12.85 -11.59
N GLN A 200 12.37 12.58 -12.15
CA GLN A 200 12.54 11.50 -13.12
C GLN A 200 12.88 10.14 -12.47
N HIS A 201 13.05 10.03 -11.15
CA HIS A 201 13.59 8.83 -10.50
C HIS A 201 13.09 8.59 -9.05
N ARG A 202 11.86 8.94 -8.67
CA ARG A 202 11.35 8.67 -7.30
C ARG A 202 10.26 7.61 -7.28
N ASP A 203 10.46 6.53 -6.52
CA ASP A 203 9.40 5.57 -6.17
C ASP A 203 8.59 6.06 -4.94
N LEU A 204 7.48 5.42 -4.57
CA LEU A 204 6.68 5.86 -3.40
C LEU A 204 7.49 5.81 -2.10
N LEU A 205 8.36 4.81 -1.95
CA LEU A 205 9.21 4.65 -0.78
C LEU A 205 10.26 5.79 -0.67
N ASP A 206 10.86 6.23 -1.77
CA ASP A 206 11.73 7.41 -1.86
C ASP A 206 11.03 8.64 -1.28
N MET A 207 9.77 8.82 -1.67
CA MET A 207 8.97 9.95 -1.25
C MET A 207 8.66 9.91 0.24
N PHE A 208 8.34 8.74 0.79
CA PHE A 208 8.17 8.57 2.24
C PHE A 208 9.49 8.74 3.02
N MET A 209 10.63 8.24 2.51
CA MET A 209 11.94 8.42 3.13
C MET A 209 12.43 9.89 3.11
N ALA A 210 12.00 10.67 2.12
CA ALA A 210 12.27 12.11 2.06
C ALA A 210 11.48 12.91 3.12
N CYS A 211 10.42 12.34 3.69
CA CYS A 211 9.61 13.00 4.70
C CYS A 211 10.30 13.07 6.07
N ARG A 212 9.89 14.02 6.90
CA ARG A 212 10.45 14.26 8.24
C ARG A 212 9.33 14.36 9.27
N ASN A 213 9.64 13.95 10.50
CA ASN A 213 8.80 14.18 11.66
C ASN A 213 8.77 15.68 12.05
N PRO A 214 7.88 16.11 12.96
CA PRO A 214 7.76 17.53 13.33
C PRO A 214 9.02 18.05 14.02
N ASP A 215 9.75 17.17 14.70
CA ASP A 215 11.06 17.41 15.31
C ASP A 215 12.23 17.39 14.29
N ARG A 216 11.92 17.30 12.99
CA ARG A 216 12.85 17.21 11.86
C ARG A 216 13.66 15.90 11.79
N THR A 217 13.33 14.90 12.60
CA THR A 217 13.96 13.58 12.48
C THR A 217 13.46 12.84 11.23
N PRO A 218 14.29 11.99 10.59
CA PRO A 218 13.82 11.10 9.54
C PRO A 218 12.85 10.05 10.11
N TRP A 219 11.97 9.54 9.25
CA TRP A 219 11.09 8.43 9.65
C TRP A 219 11.90 7.19 9.98
N SER A 220 11.51 6.51 11.06
CA SER A 220 12.08 5.24 11.45
C SER A 220 11.66 4.13 10.48
N ASP A 221 12.39 3.01 10.48
CA ASP A 221 12.04 1.87 9.63
C ASP A 221 10.67 1.29 9.99
N VAL A 222 10.25 1.36 11.27
CA VAL A 222 8.90 0.98 11.70
C VAL A 222 7.84 1.89 11.09
N GLN A 223 8.05 3.21 11.11
CA GLN A 223 7.11 4.17 10.50
C GLN A 223 7.00 3.97 8.98
N LEU A 224 8.12 3.68 8.31
CA LEU A 224 8.15 3.38 6.89
C LEU A 224 7.42 2.07 6.59
N ARG A 225 7.70 1.00 7.34
CA ARG A 225 7.00 -0.29 7.23
C ARG A 225 5.50 -0.12 7.38
N ASP A 226 5.05 0.61 8.40
CA ASP A 226 3.62 0.83 8.64
C ASP A 226 2.99 1.58 7.47
N MET A 227 3.62 2.66 7.01
CA MET A 227 3.09 3.43 5.89
C MET A 227 3.05 2.63 4.58
N LEU A 228 4.06 1.79 4.34
CA LEU A 228 4.11 0.91 3.18
C LEU A 228 2.91 -0.05 3.18
N LEU A 229 2.67 -0.76 4.28
CA LEU A 229 1.56 -1.71 4.35
C LEU A 229 0.19 -1.03 4.29
N ASN A 230 0.05 0.14 4.93
CA ASN A 230 -1.18 0.93 4.83
C ASN A 230 -1.43 1.36 3.37
N THR A 231 -0.38 1.69 2.63
CA THR A 231 -0.50 2.06 1.21
C THR A 231 -0.90 0.87 0.34
N ILE A 232 -0.36 -0.33 0.61
CA ILE A 232 -0.73 -1.55 -0.11
C ILE A 232 -2.21 -1.88 0.12
N ILE A 233 -2.66 -1.98 1.38
CA ILE A 233 -4.07 -2.29 1.71
C ILE A 233 -5.00 -1.27 1.06
N ALA A 234 -4.64 0.03 1.13
CA ALA A 234 -5.48 1.08 0.59
C ALA A 234 -5.65 0.99 -0.92
N GLY A 235 -4.59 0.62 -1.64
CA GLY A 235 -4.53 0.78 -3.09
C GLY A 235 -4.65 -0.52 -3.89
N ARG A 236 -4.18 -1.66 -3.36
CA ARG A 236 -4.24 -2.95 -4.06
C ARG A 236 -5.66 -3.51 -4.05
N ASP A 237 -6.16 -3.86 -2.88
CA ASP A 237 -7.36 -4.69 -2.75
C ASP A 237 -8.63 -3.91 -3.14
N THR A 238 -8.72 -2.64 -2.75
CA THR A 238 -9.86 -1.78 -3.09
C THR A 238 -9.98 -1.55 -4.60
N THR A 239 -8.85 -1.32 -5.30
CA THR A 239 -8.83 -1.08 -6.74
C THR A 239 -9.13 -2.37 -7.51
N ALA A 240 -8.54 -3.50 -7.09
CA ALA A 240 -8.78 -4.79 -7.71
C ALA A 240 -10.26 -5.18 -7.64
N GLN A 241 -10.88 -5.02 -6.46
CA GLN A 241 -12.30 -5.28 -6.26
C GLN A 241 -13.17 -4.33 -7.10
N ALA A 242 -12.85 -3.03 -7.13
CA ALA A 242 -13.61 -2.07 -7.93
C ALA A 242 -13.59 -2.41 -9.43
N LEU A 243 -12.43 -2.79 -9.97
CA LEU A 243 -12.29 -3.21 -11.36
C LEU A 243 -13.05 -4.51 -11.66
N ALA A 244 -12.98 -5.49 -10.74
CA ALA A 244 -13.70 -6.75 -10.89
C ALA A 244 -15.22 -6.54 -10.92
N TRP A 245 -15.75 -5.75 -9.99
CA TRP A 245 -17.18 -5.39 -9.97
C TRP A 245 -17.59 -4.57 -11.18
N ALA A 246 -16.76 -3.61 -11.62
CA ALA A 246 -17.05 -2.84 -12.82
C ALA A 246 -17.16 -3.73 -14.06
N MET A 247 -16.23 -4.67 -14.24
CA MET A 247 -16.27 -5.61 -15.37
C MET A 247 -17.49 -6.54 -15.28
N TYR A 248 -17.82 -7.03 -14.09
CA TYR A 248 -19.02 -7.84 -13.87
C TYR A 248 -20.31 -7.10 -14.27
N GLU A 249 -20.46 -5.84 -13.86
CA GLU A 249 -21.64 -5.03 -14.21
C GLU A 249 -21.67 -4.71 -15.72
N LEU A 250 -20.52 -4.43 -16.36
CA LEU A 250 -20.44 -4.26 -17.81
C LEU A 250 -20.87 -5.52 -18.56
N GLN A 251 -20.48 -6.70 -18.09
CA GLN A 251 -20.87 -7.98 -18.69
C GLN A 251 -22.37 -8.26 -18.55
N ARG A 252 -23.00 -7.80 -17.46
CA ARG A 252 -24.44 -7.96 -17.23
C ARG A 252 -25.31 -6.97 -18.00
N HIS A 253 -24.71 -5.88 -18.45
CA HIS A 253 -25.36 -4.82 -19.21
C HIS A 253 -24.70 -4.62 -20.59
N PRO A 254 -24.61 -5.68 -21.44
CA PRO A 254 -24.22 -5.52 -22.83
C PRO A 254 -25.37 -4.76 -23.52
N ALA A 255 -25.05 -3.66 -24.17
CA ALA A 255 -26.03 -2.74 -24.77
C ALA A 255 -27.08 -3.40 -25.67
#